data_AF-A0A845AEI7-F1
#
_entry.id   AF-A0A845AEI7-F1
#
_cell.length_a   1.000
_cell.length_b   1.000
_cell.length_c   1.000
_cell.angle_alpha   90.00
_cell.angle_beta   90.00
_cell.angle_gamma   90.00
#
_symmetry.space_group_name_H-M   'P 1'
#
loop_
_entity.id
_entity.type
_entity.pdbx_description
1 polymer ?
#
loop_
_entity_poly.entity_id
_entity_poly.type
_entity_poly.pdbx_seq_one_letter_code
_entity_poly.pdbx_strand_id
1 'polypeptide(L)'
;MYLRMHQTYQPAPASDGSGVYSFALGTDPMSFDWGVDNDSQSNITGLITMTNIGTGSSLSYDPFFTGNDNELMDSSTQNSFRLNWGGIGFDPGVDDTYRVDLTINGLGSDTSRTLSVFAKLGDGAMGAVPEPATWALMILGFGFIGGIQRKTRQKVKLTYA
;
A
#
# COMPACT_ATOMS: atom_id res chain seq x y z
N MET A 1 -4.91 -18.03 9.03
CA MET A 1 -5.42 -16.64 9.04
C MET A 1 -4.43 -15.72 8.38
N TYR A 2 -4.92 -14.77 7.59
CA TYR A 2 -4.12 -13.77 6.89
C TYR A 2 -4.85 -12.42 6.90
N LEU A 3 -4.07 -11.36 6.72
CA LEU A 3 -4.52 -9.99 6.64
C LEU A 3 -3.54 -9.24 5.74
N ARG A 4 -4.04 -8.45 4.80
CA ARG A 4 -3.20 -7.72 3.83
C ARG A 4 -3.88 -6.45 3.34
N MET A 5 -3.09 -5.40 3.15
CA MET A 5 -3.56 -4.11 2.62
C MET A 5 -3.30 -4.03 1.12
N HIS A 6 -4.20 -3.37 0.39
CA HIS A 6 -4.03 -3.14 -1.05
C HIS A 6 -4.83 -1.93 -1.53
N GLN A 7 -4.45 -1.40 -2.69
CA GLN A 7 -5.36 -0.54 -3.44
C GLN A 7 -6.44 -1.41 -4.08
N THR A 8 -7.70 -1.03 -3.94
CA THR A 8 -8.84 -1.80 -4.46
C THR A 8 -8.64 -2.10 -5.96
N TYR A 9 -8.92 -3.34 -6.35
CA TYR A 9 -8.71 -3.86 -7.72
C TYR A 9 -7.24 -3.97 -8.18
N GLN A 10 -6.28 -3.70 -7.30
CA GLN A 10 -4.87 -3.97 -7.55
C GLN A 10 -4.39 -5.12 -6.67
N PRO A 11 -3.41 -5.92 -7.12
CA PRO A 11 -2.74 -6.88 -6.26
C PRO A 11 -2.15 -6.20 -5.02
N ALA A 12 -2.21 -6.88 -3.87
CA ALA A 12 -1.55 -6.39 -2.67
C ALA A 12 -0.04 -6.28 -2.90
N PRO A 13 0.60 -5.13 -2.61
CA PRO A 13 2.04 -5.03 -2.61
C PRO A 13 2.64 -5.89 -1.49
N ALA A 14 3.94 -6.17 -1.56
CA ALA A 14 4.62 -6.81 -0.44
C ALA A 14 4.65 -5.86 0.76
N SER A 15 4.33 -6.37 1.96
CA SER A 15 4.63 -5.64 3.19
C SER A 15 6.11 -5.71 3.52
N ASP A 16 6.56 -4.83 4.41
CA ASP A 16 7.82 -5.05 5.12
C ASP A 16 7.71 -6.23 6.11
N GLY A 17 8.83 -6.58 6.73
CA GLY A 17 8.89 -7.66 7.73
C GLY A 17 8.09 -7.40 9.02
N SER A 18 7.50 -6.22 9.17
CA SER A 18 6.65 -5.82 10.29
C SER A 18 5.17 -5.67 9.93
N GLY A 19 4.79 -5.98 8.69
CA GLY A 19 3.40 -5.91 8.22
C GLY A 19 2.96 -4.52 7.75
N VAL A 20 3.90 -3.62 7.44
CA VAL A 20 3.61 -2.29 6.88
C VAL A 20 3.59 -2.36 5.35
N TYR A 21 2.51 -1.85 4.76
CA TYR A 21 2.30 -1.68 3.34
C TYR A 21 2.38 -0.19 3.02
N SER A 22 3.33 0.21 2.17
CA SER A 22 3.55 1.62 1.81
C SER A 22 2.79 1.99 0.53
N PHE A 23 2.08 3.11 0.56
CA PHE A 23 1.27 3.62 -0.54
C PHE A 23 1.59 5.08 -0.84
N ALA A 24 1.46 5.47 -2.11
CA ALA A 24 1.60 6.86 -2.51
C ALA A 24 0.43 7.70 -1.98
N LEU A 25 0.64 8.99 -1.75
CA LEU A 25 -0.48 9.92 -1.53
C LEU A 25 -1.45 9.88 -2.72
N GLY A 26 -2.73 10.04 -2.41
CA GLY A 26 -3.83 9.94 -3.38
C GLY A 26 -4.22 8.50 -3.73
N THR A 27 -3.62 7.48 -3.11
CA THR A 27 -4.03 6.08 -3.34
C THR A 27 -5.44 5.87 -2.81
N ASP A 28 -6.42 5.81 -3.71
CA ASP A 28 -7.83 5.60 -3.42
C ASP A 28 -8.47 4.74 -4.53
N PRO A 29 -9.46 3.88 -4.23
CA PRO A 29 -9.87 3.46 -2.89
C PRO A 29 -8.94 2.40 -2.29
N MET A 30 -8.73 2.45 -0.97
CA MET A 30 -7.94 1.46 -0.23
C MET A 30 -8.82 0.41 0.44
N SER A 31 -8.33 -0.84 0.42
CA SER A 31 -9.00 -1.99 1.01
C SER A 31 -8.00 -2.86 1.78
N PHE A 32 -8.51 -3.70 2.66
CA PHE A 32 -7.78 -4.84 3.18
C PHE A 32 -8.55 -6.12 2.91
N ASP A 33 -7.80 -7.19 2.66
CA ASP A 33 -8.34 -8.54 2.63
C ASP A 33 -8.01 -9.24 3.94
N TRP A 34 -8.95 -10.03 4.42
CA TRP A 34 -8.76 -10.92 5.54
C TRP A 34 -9.25 -12.32 5.19
N GLY A 35 -8.73 -13.30 5.91
CA GLY A 35 -9.29 -14.63 5.86
C GLY A 35 -8.81 -15.52 6.99
N VAL A 36 -9.60 -16.54 7.27
CA VAL A 36 -9.41 -17.48 8.37
C VAL A 36 -9.70 -18.87 7.86
N ASP A 37 -8.68 -19.73 7.90
CA ASP A 37 -8.81 -21.16 7.65
C ASP A 37 -9.14 -21.85 8.98
N ASN A 38 -10.34 -22.44 9.06
CA ASN A 38 -10.84 -23.13 10.25
C ASN A 38 -11.09 -24.61 9.96
N ASP A 39 -10.06 -25.31 9.49
CA ASP A 39 -10.10 -26.72 9.07
C ASP A 39 -10.64 -27.64 10.20
N SER A 40 -10.45 -27.23 11.46
CA SER A 40 -10.97 -27.92 12.65
C SER A 40 -12.48 -27.72 12.90
N GLN A 41 -13.18 -26.94 12.07
CA GLN A 41 -14.61 -26.59 12.21
C GLN A 41 -14.99 -26.16 13.64
N SER A 42 -14.08 -25.44 14.29
CA SER A 42 -14.27 -25.00 15.67
C SER A 42 -15.22 -23.80 15.70
N ASN A 43 -15.91 -23.60 16.83
CA ASN A 43 -16.72 -22.39 17.01
C ASN A 43 -15.77 -21.19 17.19
N ILE A 44 -15.68 -20.32 16.18
CA ILE A 44 -14.80 -19.17 16.19
C ILE A 44 -15.59 -17.86 16.33
N THR A 45 -14.98 -16.89 16.99
CA THR A 45 -15.46 -15.50 16.99
C THR A 45 -14.37 -14.58 16.46
N GLY A 46 -14.78 -13.49 15.82
CA GLY A 46 -13.87 -12.55 15.19
C GLY A 46 -14.13 -11.12 15.64
N LEU A 47 -13.07 -10.32 15.64
CA LEU A 47 -13.16 -8.88 15.76
C LEU A 47 -12.14 -8.25 14.83
N ILE A 48 -12.61 -7.44 13.89
CA ILE A 48 -11.75 -6.56 13.11
C ILE A 48 -11.79 -5.19 13.73
N THR A 49 -10.62 -4.59 13.97
CA THR A 49 -10.50 -3.21 14.45
C THR A 49 -9.65 -2.42 13.48
N MET A 50 -10.22 -1.37 12.93
CA MET A 50 -9.52 -0.41 12.08
C MET A 50 -9.22 0.82 12.91
N THR A 51 -8.00 1.35 12.80
CA THR A 51 -7.55 2.53 13.55
C THR A 51 -6.77 3.45 12.65
N ASN A 52 -7.15 4.73 12.60
CA ASN A 52 -6.27 5.79 12.15
C ASN A 52 -5.31 6.11 13.31
N ILE A 53 -4.01 5.87 13.11
CA ILE A 53 -3.01 6.06 14.19
C ILE A 53 -2.78 7.55 14.46
N GLY A 54 -2.79 8.40 13.44
CA GLY A 54 -2.57 9.84 13.58
C GLY A 54 -3.66 10.52 14.42
N THR A 55 -4.91 10.11 14.28
CA THR A 55 -6.06 10.71 14.99
C THR A 55 -6.53 9.89 16.19
N GLY A 56 -6.18 8.61 16.27
CA GLY A 56 -6.72 7.66 17.26
C GLY A 56 -8.17 7.23 16.99
N SER A 57 -8.75 7.63 15.86
CA SER A 57 -10.11 7.22 15.49
C SER A 57 -10.16 5.74 15.14
N SER A 58 -11.10 4.99 15.73
CA SER A 58 -11.22 3.56 15.49
C SER A 58 -12.66 3.11 15.27
N LEU A 59 -12.82 2.04 14.48
CA LEU A 59 -14.07 1.28 14.34
C LEU A 59 -13.75 -0.20 14.48
N SER A 60 -14.59 -0.92 15.22
CA SER A 60 -14.53 -2.37 15.30
C SER A 60 -15.84 -3.00 14.83
N TYR A 61 -15.75 -4.17 14.20
CA TYR A 61 -16.91 -4.95 13.78
C TYR A 61 -16.61 -6.46 13.80
N ASP A 62 -17.67 -7.25 13.88
CA ASP A 62 -17.58 -8.71 13.75
C ASP A 62 -17.50 -9.08 12.26
N PRO A 63 -16.39 -9.65 11.79
CA PRO A 63 -16.20 -10.00 10.39
C PRO A 63 -17.14 -11.10 9.90
N PHE A 64 -17.79 -11.85 10.79
CA PHE A 64 -18.71 -12.94 10.45
C PHE A 64 -20.18 -12.52 10.45
N PHE A 65 -20.49 -11.29 10.84
CA PHE A 65 -21.87 -10.79 10.96
C PHE A 65 -22.55 -10.63 9.58
N THR A 66 -21.85 -10.04 8.62
CA THR A 66 -22.27 -10.02 7.22
C THR A 66 -21.63 -11.22 6.55
N GLY A 67 -22.43 -12.22 6.16
CA GLY A 67 -21.94 -13.51 5.64
C GLY A 67 -20.77 -13.38 4.66
N ASN A 68 -19.89 -14.39 4.65
CA ASN A 68 -18.61 -14.32 3.95
C ASN A 68 -18.79 -14.34 2.43
N ASP A 69 -18.09 -13.45 1.73
CA ASP A 69 -18.15 -13.35 0.26
C ASP A 69 -17.57 -14.59 -0.44
N ASN A 70 -16.68 -15.31 0.24
CA ASN A 70 -16.13 -16.57 -0.24
C ASN A 70 -15.96 -17.56 0.92
N GLU A 71 -16.80 -18.59 0.93
CA GLU A 71 -16.61 -19.79 1.74
C GLU A 71 -15.99 -20.86 0.85
N LEU A 72 -14.70 -21.15 1.04
CA LEU A 72 -14.09 -22.30 0.38
C LEU A 72 -14.60 -23.58 1.04
N MET A 73 -14.60 -24.69 0.29
CA MET A 73 -15.13 -26.01 0.70
C MET A 73 -14.44 -26.65 1.94
N ASP A 74 -13.55 -25.92 2.61
CA ASP A 74 -12.71 -26.37 3.73
C ASP A 74 -12.85 -25.48 4.98
N SER A 75 -14.03 -24.89 5.18
CA SER A 75 -14.27 -24.00 6.34
C SER A 75 -13.33 -22.77 6.40
N SER A 76 -12.78 -22.37 5.25
CA SER A 76 -12.02 -21.14 5.09
C SER A 76 -12.97 -20.01 4.70
N THR A 77 -12.88 -18.91 5.44
CA THR A 77 -13.72 -17.72 5.30
C THR A 77 -12.85 -16.56 4.87
N GLN A 78 -13.27 -15.82 3.84
CA GLN A 78 -12.48 -14.74 3.26
C GLN A 78 -13.39 -13.58 2.86
N ASN A 79 -12.95 -12.35 3.13
CA ASN A 79 -13.62 -11.15 2.66
C ASN A 79 -12.64 -9.96 2.56
N SER A 80 -13.13 -8.85 2.02
CA SER A 80 -12.43 -7.58 1.89
C SER A 80 -13.28 -6.44 2.44
N PHE A 81 -12.64 -5.37 2.90
CA PHE A 81 -13.35 -4.18 3.37
C PHE A 81 -12.58 -2.91 2.99
N ARG A 82 -13.32 -1.86 2.60
CA ARG A 82 -12.73 -0.57 2.22
C ARG A 82 -12.52 0.32 3.44
N LEU A 83 -11.36 0.97 3.53
CA LEU A 83 -11.04 1.83 4.68
C LEU A 83 -12.00 3.02 4.79
N ASN A 84 -12.46 3.57 3.66
CA ASN A 84 -13.40 4.70 3.64
C ASN A 84 -14.82 4.36 4.13
N TRP A 85 -15.17 3.08 4.25
CA TRP A 85 -16.44 2.64 4.85
C TRP A 85 -16.35 2.56 6.38
N GLY A 86 -15.15 2.55 6.94
CA GLY A 86 -14.93 2.37 8.37
C GLY A 86 -15.20 3.61 9.22
N GLY A 87 -15.47 4.77 8.62
CA GLY A 87 -15.70 6.00 9.37
C GLY A 87 -14.52 6.47 10.23
N ILE A 88 -13.33 5.90 10.04
CA ILE A 88 -12.11 6.20 10.81
C ILE A 88 -11.39 7.48 10.37
N GLY A 89 -12.04 8.31 9.54
CA GLY A 89 -11.42 9.50 8.94
C GLY A 89 -10.33 9.16 7.94
N PHE A 90 -10.57 8.18 7.06
CA PHE A 90 -9.63 7.87 5.97
C PHE A 90 -9.56 9.04 4.97
N ASP A 91 -8.38 9.64 4.83
CA ASP A 91 -8.03 10.64 3.83
C ASP A 91 -6.78 10.19 3.05
N PRO A 92 -6.91 9.85 1.75
CA PRO A 92 -5.78 9.41 0.94
C PRO A 92 -4.81 10.55 0.59
N GLY A 93 -5.22 11.82 0.75
CA GLY A 93 -4.41 12.99 0.44
C GLY A 93 -3.45 13.43 1.55
N VAL A 94 -3.49 12.77 2.71
CA VAL A 94 -2.71 13.13 3.90
C VAL A 94 -1.74 12.00 4.26
N ASP A 95 -0.52 12.38 4.63
CA ASP A 95 0.47 11.47 5.20
C ASP A 95 -0.05 10.92 6.53
N ASP A 96 -0.46 9.66 6.54
CA ASP A 96 -1.05 9.02 7.71
C ASP A 96 -0.81 7.51 7.68
N THR A 97 -1.05 6.85 8.83
CA THR A 97 -0.94 5.40 8.97
C THR A 97 -2.23 4.83 9.53
N TYR A 98 -2.78 3.87 8.80
CA TYR A 98 -3.98 3.14 9.19
C TYR A 98 -3.60 1.72 9.59
N ARG A 99 -4.03 1.30 10.78
CA ARG A 99 -3.83 -0.05 11.29
C ARG A 99 -5.11 -0.85 11.16
N VAL A 100 -4.99 -2.11 10.78
CA VAL A 100 -6.08 -3.08 10.90
C VAL A 100 -5.60 -4.26 11.72
N ASP A 101 -6.38 -4.59 12.74
CA ASP A 101 -6.21 -5.77 13.57
C ASP A 101 -7.32 -6.77 13.28
N LEU A 102 -6.96 -8.02 13.00
CA LEU A 102 -7.87 -9.16 12.95
C LEU A 102 -7.60 -10.02 14.19
N THR A 103 -8.56 -10.10 15.09
CA THR A 103 -8.52 -10.98 16.26
C THR A 103 -9.51 -12.11 16.10
N ILE A 104 -9.06 -13.35 16.19
CA ILE A 104 -9.89 -14.56 16.15
C ILE A 104 -9.74 -15.33 17.45
N ASN A 105 -10.85 -15.76 18.04
CA ASN A 105 -10.89 -16.67 19.18
C ASN A 105 -11.41 -18.04 18.75
N GLY A 106 -10.99 -19.09 19.46
CA GLY A 106 -11.44 -20.46 19.19
C GLY A 106 -10.76 -21.15 17.99
N LEU A 107 -9.74 -20.53 17.39
CA LEU A 107 -9.00 -21.14 16.28
C LEU A 107 -7.96 -22.15 16.81
N GLY A 108 -8.35 -23.43 16.89
CA GLY A 108 -7.51 -24.51 17.43
C GLY A 108 -7.64 -24.66 18.95
N SER A 109 -6.52 -24.80 19.68
CA SER A 109 -6.49 -24.98 21.15
C SER A 109 -6.78 -23.69 21.92
N ASP A 110 -7.96 -23.13 21.70
CA ASP A 110 -8.64 -22.12 22.52
C ASP A 110 -7.78 -20.89 22.91
N THR A 111 -6.93 -20.42 21.99
CA THR A 111 -6.07 -19.24 22.21
C THR A 111 -6.47 -18.13 21.24
N SER A 112 -6.62 -16.91 21.76
CA SER A 112 -6.88 -15.71 20.94
C SER A 112 -5.67 -15.42 20.05
N ARG A 113 -5.90 -15.22 18.75
CA ARG A 113 -4.87 -14.91 17.77
C ARG A 113 -5.16 -13.56 17.14
N THR A 114 -4.17 -12.67 17.16
CA THR A 114 -4.28 -11.35 16.53
C THR A 114 -3.24 -11.22 15.42
N LEU A 115 -3.66 -10.71 14.27
CA LEU A 115 -2.78 -10.27 13.19
C LEU A 115 -2.99 -8.78 12.97
N SER A 116 -1.90 -8.04 12.81
CA SER A 116 -1.91 -6.60 12.59
C SER A 116 -1.22 -6.27 11.28
N VAL A 117 -1.81 -5.38 10.50
CA VAL A 117 -1.16 -4.78 9.33
C VAL A 117 -1.34 -3.27 9.34
N PHE A 118 -0.45 -2.59 8.64
CA PHE A 118 -0.43 -1.14 8.55
C PHE A 118 -0.44 -0.70 7.10
N ALA A 119 -1.26 0.28 6.78
CA ALA A 119 -1.22 1.01 5.52
C ALA A 119 -0.61 2.39 5.80
N LYS A 120 0.59 2.63 5.30
CA LYS A 120 1.30 3.90 5.43
C LYS A 120 1.18 4.69 4.14
N LEU A 121 0.40 5.76 4.17
CA LEU A 121 0.26 6.71 3.06
C LEU A 121 1.42 7.73 3.12
N GLY A 122 1.92 8.14 1.96
CA GLY A 122 3.04 9.08 1.83
C GLY A 122 4.41 8.44 1.57
N ASP A 123 4.55 7.14 1.82
CA ASP A 123 5.83 6.43 1.74
C ASP A 123 5.98 5.56 0.47
N GLY A 124 4.88 5.32 -0.25
CA GLY A 124 4.87 4.54 -1.50
C GLY A 124 5.10 5.37 -2.77
N ALA A 125 5.11 6.71 -2.65
CA ALA A 125 5.62 7.58 -3.69
C ALA A 125 7.12 7.78 -3.43
N MET A 126 7.93 6.78 -3.77
CA MET A 126 9.31 7.09 -4.14
C MET A 126 9.21 8.00 -5.36
N GLY A 127 9.14 9.32 -5.13
CA GLY A 127 9.20 10.31 -6.20
C GLY A 127 10.38 9.90 -7.05
N ALA A 128 10.13 9.54 -8.31
CA ALA A 128 11.13 8.96 -9.17
C ALA A 128 12.29 9.95 -9.30
N VAL A 129 13.28 9.81 -8.41
CA VAL A 129 14.56 10.47 -8.57
C VAL A 129 15.09 9.84 -9.84
N PRO A 130 15.32 10.61 -10.92
CA PRO A 130 15.85 10.04 -12.14
C PRO A 130 17.07 9.22 -11.77
N GLU A 131 17.14 7.98 -12.23
CA GLU A 131 18.27 7.13 -11.89
C GLU A 131 19.58 7.80 -12.34
N PRO A 132 20.74 7.52 -11.73
CA PRO A 132 22.01 8.14 -12.12
C PRO A 132 22.30 8.08 -13.63
N ALA A 133 21.83 7.03 -14.32
CA ALA A 133 21.91 6.90 -15.77
C ALA A 133 21.02 7.93 -16.53
N THR A 134 19.87 8.28 -15.99
CA THR A 134 18.98 9.32 -16.53
C THR A 134 19.64 10.70 -16.40
N TRP A 135 20.27 10.99 -15.26
CA TRP A 135 21.09 12.21 -15.11
C TRP A 135 22.23 12.25 -16.12
N ALA A 136 22.93 11.13 -16.28
CA ALA A 136 24.00 11.03 -17.25
C ALA A 136 23.50 11.27 -18.68
N LEU A 137 22.37 10.68 -19.09
CA LEU A 137 21.75 10.90 -20.40
C LEU A 137 21.34 12.35 -20.63
N MET A 138 20.78 13.02 -19.61
CA MET A 138 20.45 14.45 -19.70
C MET A 138 21.70 15.30 -19.87
N ILE A 139 22.74 15.07 -19.06
CA ILE A 139 24.01 15.79 -19.15
C ILE A 139 24.66 15.56 -20.52
N LEU A 140 24.65 14.32 -21.01
CA LEU A 140 25.22 13.97 -22.32
C LEU A 140 24.41 14.62 -23.44
N GLY A 141 23.08 14.58 -23.39
CA GLY A 141 22.20 15.23 -24.36
C GLY A 141 22.39 16.74 -24.42
N PHE A 142 22.32 17.43 -23.28
CA PHE A 142 22.52 18.88 -23.22
C PHE A 142 23.96 19.28 -23.57
N GLY A 143 24.95 18.51 -23.12
CA GLY A 143 26.36 18.72 -23.43
C GLY A 143 26.66 18.55 -24.91
N PHE A 144 26.06 17.56 -25.56
CA PHE A 144 26.20 17.32 -26.99
C PHE A 144 25.61 18.45 -27.83
N ILE A 145 24.38 18.89 -27.52
CA ILE A 145 23.72 20.01 -28.21
C ILE A 145 24.54 21.30 -28.04
N GLY A 146 24.98 21.61 -26.81
CA GLY A 146 25.83 22.77 -26.54
C GLY A 146 27.19 22.71 -27.24
N GLY A 147 27.78 21.52 -27.34
CA GLY A 147 29.05 21.27 -28.03
C GLY A 147 28.95 21.55 -29.54
N ILE A 148 27.88 21.10 -30.18
CA ILE A 148 27.61 21.39 -31.60
C ILE A 148 27.47 22.90 -31.82
N GLN A 149 26.68 23.58 -31.00
CA GLN A 149 26.44 25.01 -31.14
C GLN A 149 27.72 25.84 -30.97
N ARG A 150 28.65 25.40 -30.12
CA ARG A 150 29.95 26.07 -29.94
C ARG A 150 30.87 25.88 -31.14
N LYS A 151 30.86 24.70 -31.76
CA LYS A 151 31.67 24.40 -32.95
C LYS A 151 31.24 25.24 -34.15
N THR A 152 29.94 25.42 -34.35
CA THR A 152 29.41 26.21 -35.49
C THR A 152 29.64 27.71 -35.37
N ARG A 153 30.00 28.23 -34.19
CA ARG A 153 30.28 29.66 -33.96
C ARG A 153 31.75 30.05 -34.18
N GLN A 154 32.61 29.17 -34.72
CA GLN A 154 33.97 29.56 -35.07
C GLN A 154 33.94 30.64 -36.17
N LYS A 155 34.39 31.84 -35.80
CA LYS A 155 34.35 33.03 -36.65
C LYS A 155 35.25 32.86 -37.87
N VAL A 156 34.67 33.07 -39.05
CA VAL A 156 35.40 33.19 -40.32
C VAL A 156 36.37 34.37 -40.21
N LYS A 157 37.67 34.10 -40.33
CA LYS A 157 38.71 35.12 -40.34
C LYS A 157 38.79 35.70 -41.75
N LEU A 158 38.28 36.92 -41.94
CA LEU A 158 38.44 37.66 -43.20
C LEU A 158 39.84 38.25 -43.23
N THR A 159 40.67 37.78 -44.17
CA THR A 159 41.95 38.42 -44.52
C THR A 159 41.70 39.26 -45.77
N TYR A 160 41.95 40.57 -45.67
CA TYR A 160 41.88 41.49 -46.80
C TYR A 160 43.29 41.65 -47.41
N ALA A 161 43.36 41.75 -48.74
CA ALA A 161 44.57 41.96 -49.53
C ALA A 161 44.65 43.39 -50.04
#